data_AF-A0A3C0ZQY3-F1
#
_entry.id   AF-A0A3C0ZQY3-F1
#
_cell.length_a   1.000
_cell.length_b   1.000
_cell.length_c   1.000
_cell.angle_alpha   90.00
_cell.angle_beta   90.00
_cell.angle_gamma   90.00
#
_symmetry.space_group_name_H-M   'P 1'
#
loop_
_entity.id
_entity.type
_entity.pdbx_description
1 polymer ?
#
loop_
_entity_poly.entity_id
_entity_poly.type
_entity_poly.pdbx_seq_one_letter_code
_entity_poly.pdbx_strand_id
1 'polypeptide(L)'
;MNLSTIIRKVQKTDYPPQNLALTINQLQELYQKKYLEKAPLYTFEESTEEWTCDCSVDGIKGWGRAAGKKAAKKKAAFMVLVRLMQSAGLGTEEMEKTMWENLAR
;
A
#
# COMPACT_ATOMS: atom_id res chain seq x y z
N MET A 1 -4.64 -14.42 9.80
CA MET A 1 -5.41 -13.71 8.76
C MET A 1 -6.48 -14.61 8.14
N ASN A 2 -7.77 -14.38 8.44
CA ASN A 2 -8.86 -15.14 7.82
C ASN A 2 -9.32 -14.45 6.53
N LEU A 3 -8.73 -14.83 5.39
CA LEU A 3 -8.97 -14.28 4.05
C LEU A 3 -10.46 -14.17 3.70
N SER A 4 -11.30 -15.07 4.24
CA SER A 4 -12.75 -15.08 4.03
C SER A 4 -13.49 -13.85 4.61
N THR A 5 -12.92 -13.17 5.60
CA THR A 5 -13.53 -11.98 6.24
C THR A 5 -13.25 -10.70 5.45
N ILE A 6 -12.10 -10.63 4.78
CA ILE A 6 -11.68 -9.49 3.95
C ILE A 6 -12.59 -9.39 2.72
N ILE A 7 -12.79 -10.50 2.00
CA ILE A 7 -13.58 -10.55 0.76
C ILE A 7 -15.03 -10.11 0.95
N ARG A 8 -15.65 -10.38 2.11
CA ARG A 8 -17.07 -10.02 2.37
C ARG A 8 -17.29 -8.57 2.81
N LYS A 9 -16.24 -7.81 3.15
CA LYS A 9 -16.36 -6.48 3.77
C LYS A 9 -15.63 -5.35 3.02
N VAL A 10 -14.75 -5.66 2.06
CA VAL A 10 -14.10 -4.66 1.20
C VAL A 10 -15.15 -4.00 0.31
N GLN A 11 -15.44 -2.72 0.55
CA GLN A 11 -16.31 -1.92 -0.31
C GLN A 11 -15.52 -1.36 -1.51
N LYS A 12 -16.23 -0.83 -2.52
CA LYS A 12 -15.59 -0.17 -3.67
C LYS A 12 -14.62 0.95 -3.27
N THR A 13 -14.80 1.54 -2.10
CA THR A 13 -13.96 2.59 -1.53
C THR A 13 -12.65 2.07 -0.92
N ASP A 14 -12.55 0.75 -0.68
CA ASP A 14 -11.40 0.12 -0.05
C ASP A 14 -10.38 -0.39 -1.10
N TYR A 15 -10.69 -0.38 -2.41
CA TYR A 15 -9.73 -0.68 -3.49
C TYR A 15 -8.62 0.38 -3.56
N PRO A 16 -7.37 -0.01 -3.91
CA PRO A 16 -6.26 0.90 -4.03
C PRO A 16 -6.66 2.06 -4.95
N PRO A 17 -6.59 3.31 -4.46
CA PRO A 17 -6.95 4.46 -5.26
C PRO A 17 -5.94 4.55 -6.40
N GLN A 18 -6.41 4.84 -7.62
CA GLN A 18 -5.51 5.19 -8.74
C GLN A 18 -4.61 6.41 -8.41
N ASN A 19 -4.88 7.07 -7.28
CA ASN A 19 -4.18 8.23 -6.77
C ASN A 19 -3.40 7.91 -5.48
N LEU A 20 -2.08 8.12 -5.55
CA LEU A 20 -1.15 7.98 -4.42
C LEU A 20 -1.51 8.80 -3.17
N ALA A 21 -2.29 9.88 -3.31
CA ALA A 21 -2.57 10.82 -2.23
C ALA A 21 -3.27 10.20 -1.01
N LEU A 22 -4.10 9.18 -1.23
CA LEU A 22 -4.96 8.58 -0.20
C LEU A 22 -4.41 7.27 0.37
N THR A 23 -3.35 6.73 -0.22
CA THR A 23 -2.82 5.38 0.05
C THR A 23 -2.41 5.16 1.51
N ILE A 24 -1.76 6.15 2.13
CA ILE A 24 -1.39 6.08 3.54
C ILE A 24 -2.64 6.04 4.44
N ASN A 25 -3.61 6.91 4.16
CA ASN A 25 -4.85 6.99 4.95
C ASN A 25 -5.66 5.70 4.82
N GLN A 26 -5.74 5.16 3.61
CA GLN A 26 -6.51 3.94 3.35
C GLN A 26 -5.90 2.73 4.04
N LEU A 27 -4.56 2.59 4.02
CA LEU A 27 -3.90 1.51 4.76
C LEU A 27 -4.09 1.67 6.28
N GLN A 28 -4.14 2.91 6.78
CA GLN A 28 -4.47 3.19 8.17
C GLN A 28 -5.94 2.85 8.49
N GLU A 29 -6.89 3.17 7.61
CA GLU A 29 -8.30 2.82 7.78
C GLU A 29 -8.51 1.30 7.81
N LEU A 30 -7.82 0.53 6.96
CA LEU A 30 -7.87 -0.93 6.99
C LEU A 30 -7.42 -1.48 8.35
N TYR A 31 -6.38 -0.91 8.95
CA TYR A 31 -5.95 -1.25 10.30
C TYR A 31 -6.98 -0.84 11.37
N GLN A 32 -7.52 0.38 11.29
CA GLN A 32 -8.52 0.88 12.25
C GLN A 32 -9.81 0.06 12.22
N LYS A 33 -10.26 -0.36 11.03
CA LYS A 33 -11.40 -1.27 10.81
C LYS A 33 -11.11 -2.72 11.21
N LYS A 34 -9.90 -3.03 11.69
CA LYS A 34 -9.43 -4.37 12.10
C LYS A 34 -9.40 -5.39 10.95
N TYR A 35 -9.21 -4.91 9.72
CA TYR A 35 -8.92 -5.78 8.57
C TYR A 35 -7.45 -6.21 8.54
N LEU A 36 -6.57 -5.44 9.18
CA LEU A 36 -5.16 -5.77 9.39
C LEU A 36 -4.93 -6.10 10.86
N GLU A 37 -4.11 -7.11 11.13
CA GLU A 37 -3.76 -7.53 12.50
C GLU A 37 -2.80 -6.54 13.15
N LYS A 38 -1.87 -5.98 12.36
CA LYS A 38 -0.85 -5.03 12.84
C LYS A 38 -0.93 -3.70 12.10
N ALA A 39 -0.46 -2.64 12.77
CA ALA A 39 -0.29 -1.35 12.13
C ALA A 39 0.82 -1.42 11.07
N PRO A 40 0.70 -0.70 9.95
CA PRO A 40 1.75 -0.64 8.95
C PRO A 40 3.05 -0.04 9.52
N LEU A 41 4.16 -0.76 9.37
CA LEU A 41 5.48 -0.31 9.77
C LEU A 41 6.18 0.34 8.57
N TYR A 42 6.72 1.54 8.78
CA TYR A 42 7.48 2.27 7.77
C TYR A 42 8.93 2.49 8.23
N THR A 43 9.87 2.17 7.36
CA THR A 43 11.30 2.51 7.51
C THR A 43 11.70 3.48 6.40
N PHE A 44 12.66 4.35 6.70
CA PHE A 44 13.11 5.39 5.78
C PHE A 44 14.63 5.38 5.69
N GLU A 45 15.12 5.54 4.48
CA GLU A 45 16.52 5.86 4.18
C GLU A 45 16.55 7.13 3.34
N GLU A 46 17.47 8.03 3.68
CA GLU A 46 17.74 9.24 2.92
C GLU A 46 19.09 9.08 2.22
N SER A 47 19.10 9.35 0.92
CA SER A 47 20.32 9.49 0.12
C SER A 47 20.46 10.95 -0.32
N THR A 48 21.57 11.28 -0.98
CA THR A 48 21.80 12.62 -1.53
C THR A 48 20.80 13.02 -2.60
N GLU A 49 20.14 12.07 -3.27
CA GLU A 49 19.28 12.32 -4.43
C GLU A 49 17.80 12.03 -4.15
N GLU A 50 17.52 11.06 -3.27
CA GLU A 50 16.15 10.61 -3.03
C GLU A 50 15.93 10.00 -1.63
N TRP A 51 14.65 9.95 -1.25
CA TRP A 51 14.15 9.20 -0.11
C TRP A 51 13.69 7.82 -0.55
N THR A 52 14.15 6.79 0.16
CA THR A 52 13.60 5.43 0.08
C THR A 52 12.72 5.17 1.30
N CYS A 53 11.58 4.52 1.08
CA CYS A 53 10.69 4.07 2.13
C CYS A 53 10.27 2.62 1.89
N ASP A 54 10.42 1.77 2.90
CA ASP A 54 9.81 0.46 2.94
C ASP A 54 8.59 0.48 3.85
N CYS A 55 7.56 -0.25 3.46
CA CYS A 55 6.34 -0.45 4.21
C CYS A 55 6.10 -1.96 4.38
N SER A 56 5.77 -2.40 5.59
CA SER A 56 5.38 -3.79 5.84
C SER A 56 4.16 -3.88 6.74
N VAL A 57 3.25 -4.80 6.42
CA VAL A 57 2.08 -5.12 7.23
C VAL A 57 1.63 -6.55 6.95
N ASP A 58 1.36 -7.31 8.01
CA ASP A 58 0.86 -8.70 7.95
C ASP A 58 1.58 -9.61 6.93
N GLY A 59 2.90 -9.47 6.81
CA GLY A 59 3.74 -10.25 5.88
C GLY A 59 3.80 -9.70 4.45
N ILE A 60 2.94 -8.75 4.10
CA ILE A 60 3.00 -8.00 2.84
C ILE A 60 4.00 -6.86 2.97
N LYS A 61 4.87 -6.73 1.97
CA LYS A 61 5.88 -5.67 1.90
C LYS A 61 5.67 -4.84 0.64
N GLY A 62 6.07 -3.58 0.69
CA GLY A 62 6.15 -2.69 -0.44
C GLY A 62 7.19 -1.62 -0.20
N TRP A 63 7.61 -0.95 -1.26
CA TRP A 63 8.65 0.07 -1.19
C TRP A 63 8.31 1.23 -2.11
N GLY A 64 9.00 2.36 -1.91
CA GLY A 64 8.81 3.55 -2.71
C GLY A 64 10.03 4.45 -2.63
N ARG A 65 10.36 5.07 -3.76
CA ARG A 65 11.45 6.05 -3.87
C ARG A 65 10.95 7.36 -4.45
N ALA A 66 11.37 8.49 -3.92
CA ALA A 66 10.99 9.80 -4.44
C ALA A 66 11.89 10.91 -3.88
N ALA A 67 11.90 12.08 -4.51
CA ALA A 67 12.60 13.27 -4.03
C ALA A 67 12.16 13.76 -2.63
N GLY A 68 11.05 13.26 -2.08
CA GLY A 68 10.58 13.64 -0.76
C GLY A 68 10.05 12.46 0.06
N LYS A 69 10.37 12.47 1.36
CA LYS A 69 9.96 11.46 2.36
C LYS A 69 8.49 11.06 2.28
N LYS A 70 7.59 12.05 2.16
CA LYS A 70 6.14 11.81 2.08
C LYS A 70 5.73 11.12 0.78
N ALA A 71 6.37 11.45 -0.33
CA ALA A 71 6.09 10.84 -1.63
C ALA A 71 6.59 9.37 -1.66
N ALA A 72 7.79 9.11 -1.14
CA ALA A 72 8.32 7.76 -0.97
C ALA A 72 7.38 6.88 -0.12
N LYS A 73 6.89 7.43 1.01
CA LYS A 73 5.90 6.76 1.87
C LYS A 73 4.60 6.40 1.14
N LYS A 74 4.06 7.32 0.32
CA LYS A 74 2.84 7.08 -0.46
C LYS A 74 3.02 5.92 -1.45
N LYS A 75 4.15 5.88 -2.15
CA LYS A 75 4.47 4.78 -3.08
C LYS A 75 4.59 3.43 -2.36
N ALA A 76 5.29 3.39 -1.23
CA ALA A 76 5.41 2.17 -0.43
C ALA A 76 4.04 1.67 0.06
N ALA A 77 3.19 2.58 0.56
CA ALA A 77 1.83 2.26 0.97
C ALA A 77 0.96 1.77 -0.20
N PHE A 78 1.10 2.39 -1.39
CA PHE A 78 0.38 1.97 -2.59
C PHE A 78 0.70 0.54 -2.99
N MET A 79 1.98 0.19 -3.03
CA MET A 79 2.41 -1.17 -3.35
C MET A 79 1.86 -2.19 -2.35
N VAL A 80 1.88 -1.87 -1.05
CA VAL A 80 1.30 -2.73 -0.02
C VAL A 80 -0.21 -2.91 -0.21
N LEU A 81 -0.96 -1.84 -0.52
CA LEU A 81 -2.40 -1.93 -0.77
C LEU A 81 -2.71 -2.84 -1.96
N VAL A 82 -2.01 -2.67 -3.08
CA VAL A 82 -2.20 -3.51 -4.28
C VAL A 82 -1.91 -4.98 -3.96
N ARG A 83 -0.80 -5.27 -3.27
CA ARG A 83 -0.43 -6.64 -2.86
C ARG A 83 -1.40 -7.24 -1.86
N LEU A 84 -1.95 -6.44 -0.94
CA LEU A 84 -3.02 -6.87 -0.03
C LEU A 84 -4.26 -7.29 -0.82
N MET A 85 -4.70 -6.49 -1.81
CA MET A 85 -5.83 -6.86 -2.66
C MET A 85 -5.56 -8.12 -3.47
N GLN A 86 -4.37 -8.26 -4.05
CA GLN A 86 -3.95 -9.48 -4.75
C GLN A 86 -4.02 -10.70 -3.82
N SER A 87 -3.49 -10.58 -2.59
CA SER A 87 -3.54 -11.67 -1.60
C SER A 87 -4.96 -12.05 -1.18
N ALA A 88 -5.90 -11.10 -1.25
CA ALA A 88 -7.32 -11.30 -0.98
C ALA A 88 -8.12 -11.81 -2.20
N GLY A 89 -7.48 -12.00 -3.36
CA GLY A 89 -8.15 -12.38 -4.61
C GLY A 89 -8.96 -11.26 -5.26
N LEU A 90 -8.68 -10.01 -4.90
CA LEU A 90 -9.35 -8.80 -5.39
C LEU A 90 -8.46 -7.94 -6.30
N GLY A 91 -7.20 -8.32 -6.48
CA GLY A 91 -6.26 -7.61 -7.34
C GLY A 91 -6.53 -7.87 -8.82
N THR A 92 -6.31 -6.86 -9.66
CA THR A 92 -6.39 -6.98 -11.12
C THR A 92 -5.06 -6.62 -11.78
N GLU A 93 -4.86 -7.03 -13.03
CA GLU A 93 -3.66 -6.69 -13.81
C GLU A 93 -3.52 -5.17 -13.98
N GLU A 94 -4.62 -4.43 -14.11
CA GLU A 94 -4.61 -2.97 -14.24
C GLU A 94 -4.11 -2.29 -12.96
N MET A 95 -4.43 -2.84 -11.78
CA MET A 95 -3.93 -2.33 -10.51
C MET A 95 -2.41 -2.51 -10.40
N GLU A 96 -1.92 -3.68 -10.79
CA GLU A 96 -0.48 -3.94 -10.81
C GLU A 96 0.25 -3.06 -11.82
N LYS A 97 -0.30 -2.88 -13.02
CA LYS A 97 0.25 -1.96 -14.01
C LYS A 97 0.32 -0.53 -13.47
N THR A 98 -0.78 -0.03 -12.91
CA THR A 98 -0.85 1.31 -12.31
C THR A 98 0.15 1.47 -11.16
N MET A 99 0.36 0.44 -10.36
CA MET A 99 1.39 0.39 -9.32
C MET A 99 2.77 0.64 -9.91
N TRP A 100 3.19 -0.16 -10.89
CA TRP A 100 4.53 -0.03 -11.47
C TRP A 100 4.74 1.31 -12.17
N GLU A 101 3.73 1.85 -12.86
CA GLU A 101 3.77 3.20 -13.45
C GLU A 101 3.99 4.30 -12.41
N ASN A 102 3.34 4.20 -11.25
CA ASN A 102 3.50 5.17 -10.17
C ASN A 102 4.86 5.04 -9.46
N LEU A 103 5.43 3.85 -9.38
CA LEU A 103 6.74 3.66 -8.77
C LEU A 103 7.87 4.20 -9.65
N ALA A 104 7.76 4.07 -10.96
CA ALA A 104 8.78 4.48 -11.94
C ALA A 104 8.92 6.01 -12.12
N ARG A 105 7.96 6.81 -11.66
CA ARG A 105 7.95 8.28 -11.78
C ARG A 105 8.66 8.99 -10.65
#